data_AF-A0A965LYC8-F1
#
_entry.id   AF-A0A965LYC8-F1
#
_cell.length_a   1.000
_cell.length_b   1.000
_cell.length_c   1.000
_cell.angle_alpha   90.00
_cell.angle_beta   90.00
_cell.angle_gamma   90.00
#
_symmetry.space_group_name_H-M   'P 1'
#
loop_
_entity.id
_entity.type
_entity.pdbx_description
1 polymer ?
#
loop_
_entity_poly.entity_id
_entity_poly.type
_entity_poly.pdbx_seq_one_letter_code
_entity_poly.pdbx_strand_id
1 'polypeptide(L)'
;MTLLDWVGSGRARALGPVGRVLSAVICLGLAVTFVAVAAGVYIDEAIGLYLFLGGVLSLAFLHTSGNARRPTTDTWSGWLLALLSLACCAYFVVMHDVHKDRLPVLDPLS
;
A
#
# COMPACT_ATOMS: atom_id res chain seq x y z
N MET A 1 28.76 -18.61 2.12
CA MET A 1 27.89 -17.54 2.67
C MET A 1 28.35 -16.22 2.08
N THR A 2 27.58 -15.64 1.17
CA THR A 2 27.98 -14.44 0.43
C THR A 2 27.25 -13.21 0.97
N LEU A 3 27.92 -12.04 0.99
CA LEU A 3 27.29 -10.75 1.29
C LEU A 3 26.03 -10.50 0.43
N LEU A 4 26.01 -11.08 -0.79
CA LEU A 4 24.84 -11.10 -1.66
C LEU A 4 23.58 -11.71 -1.01
N ASP A 5 23.71 -12.68 -0.10
CA ASP A 5 22.52 -13.29 0.54
C ASP A 5 21.89 -12.38 1.60
N TRP A 6 22.61 -11.34 2.02
CA TRP A 6 22.13 -10.34 2.97
C TRP A 6 21.45 -9.15 2.29
N VAL A 7 21.89 -8.84 1.08
CA VAL A 7 21.34 -7.76 0.22
C VAL A 7 20.39 -8.32 -0.85
N GLY A 8 20.28 -9.65 -0.94
CA GLY A 8 19.48 -10.36 -1.92
C GLY A 8 18.00 -10.04 -1.80
N SER A 9 17.30 -10.07 -2.94
CA SER A 9 15.88 -9.76 -3.01
C SER A 9 15.05 -10.65 -2.10
N GLY A 10 13.96 -10.08 -1.58
CA GLY A 10 12.93 -10.81 -0.87
C GLY A 10 12.39 -12.02 -1.63
N ARG A 11 11.93 -13.02 -0.89
CA ARG A 11 11.20 -14.18 -1.42
C ARG A 11 9.70 -13.98 -1.25
N ALA A 12 8.92 -14.56 -2.17
CA ALA A 12 7.47 -14.61 -2.03
C ALA A 12 7.09 -15.38 -0.75
N ARG A 13 6.16 -14.83 0.03
CA ARG A 13 5.64 -15.45 1.26
C ARG A 13 4.46 -16.36 0.95
N ALA A 14 4.34 -17.43 1.72
CA ALA A 14 3.16 -18.27 1.73
C ALA A 14 2.14 -17.66 2.71
N LEU A 15 1.16 -16.92 2.19
CA LEU A 15 0.07 -16.38 3.00
C LEU A 15 -0.97 -17.46 3.31
N GLY A 16 -1.48 -17.42 4.54
CA GLY A 16 -2.70 -18.13 4.91
C GLY A 16 -3.93 -17.70 4.08
N PRO A 17 -5.07 -18.38 4.22
CA PRO A 17 -6.29 -18.05 3.49
C PRO A 17 -6.76 -16.61 3.76
N VAL A 18 -6.64 -16.13 4.99
CA VAL A 18 -7.02 -14.75 5.39
C VAL A 18 -6.18 -13.71 4.64
N GLY A 19 -4.85 -13.90 4.61
CA GLY A 19 -3.96 -13.01 3.89
C GLY A 19 -4.24 -12.97 2.39
N ARG A 20 -4.61 -14.11 1.79
CA ARG A 20 -5.00 -14.17 0.37
C ARG A 20 -6.29 -13.40 0.08
N VAL A 21 -7.31 -13.54 0.92
CA VAL A 21 -8.57 -12.79 0.79
C VAL A 21 -8.31 -11.30 0.91
N LEU A 22 -7.58 -10.88 1.95
CA LEU A 22 -7.24 -9.47 2.16
C LEU A 22 -6.48 -8.88 0.97
N SER A 23 -5.48 -9.62 0.47
CA SER A 23 -4.73 -9.22 -0.73
C SER A 23 -5.63 -9.07 -1.96
N ALA A 24 -6.55 -10.01 -2.17
CA ALA A 24 -7.49 -9.96 -3.28
C ALA A 24 -8.41 -8.73 -3.19
N VAL A 25 -8.90 -8.40 -1.99
CA VAL A 25 -9.72 -7.20 -1.74
C VAL A 25 -8.93 -5.93 -2.06
N ILE A 26 -7.66 -5.84 -1.63
CA ILE A 26 -6.80 -4.68 -1.93
C ILE A 26 -6.55 -4.57 -3.44
N CYS A 27 -6.18 -5.68 -4.10
CA CYS A 27 -5.95 -5.69 -5.54
C CYS A 27 -7.21 -5.30 -6.33
N LEU A 28 -8.37 -5.82 -5.93
CA LEU A 28 -9.64 -5.50 -6.57
C LEU A 28 -10.01 -4.03 -6.36
N GLY A 29 -9.82 -3.50 -5.15
CA GLY A 29 -10.01 -2.08 -4.86
C GLY A 29 -9.13 -1.19 -5.72
N LEU A 30 -7.83 -1.47 -5.80
CA LEU A 30 -6.89 -0.74 -6.66
C LEU A 30 -7.28 -0.83 -8.13
N ALA A 31 -7.62 -2.03 -8.63
CA ALA A 31 -8.03 -2.22 -10.01
C ALA A 31 -9.28 -1.41 -10.36
N VAL A 32 -10.30 -1.42 -9.49
CA VAL A 32 -11.51 -0.63 -9.65
C VAL A 32 -11.18 0.87 -9.67
N THR A 33 -10.32 1.34 -8.76
CA THR A 33 -9.88 2.75 -8.74
C THR A 33 -9.20 3.14 -10.05
N PHE A 34 -8.25 2.33 -10.54
CA PHE A 34 -7.55 2.62 -11.79
C PHE A 34 -8.48 2.56 -13.00
N VAL A 35 -9.41 1.62 -13.05
CA VAL A 35 -10.43 1.55 -14.10
C VAL A 35 -11.35 2.77 -14.05
N ALA A 36 -11.75 3.23 -12.87
CA ALA A 36 -12.56 4.42 -12.71
C ALA A 36 -11.83 5.68 -13.21
N VAL A 37 -10.55 5.85 -12.84
CA VAL A 37 -9.71 6.95 -13.35
C VAL A 37 -9.56 6.86 -14.86
N ALA A 38 -9.31 5.67 -15.41
CA ALA A 38 -9.22 5.46 -16.86
C ALA A 38 -10.53 5.76 -17.60
N ALA A 39 -11.68 5.54 -16.95
CA ALA A 39 -13.00 5.89 -17.45
C ALA A 39 -13.32 7.40 -17.34
N GLY A 40 -12.41 8.22 -16.82
CA GLY A 40 -12.56 9.67 -16.68
C GLY A 40 -13.19 10.12 -15.36
N VAL A 41 -13.30 9.23 -14.36
CA VAL A 41 -13.69 9.64 -13.01
C VAL A 41 -12.56 10.46 -12.41
N TYR A 42 -12.83 11.74 -12.15
CA TYR A 42 -11.87 12.64 -11.53
C TYR A 42 -11.69 12.26 -10.06
N ILE A 43 -10.48 11.85 -9.70
CA ILE A 43 -10.07 11.60 -8.32
C ILE A 43 -8.97 12.60 -8.02
N ASP A 44 -9.01 13.17 -6.81
CA ASP A 44 -7.94 14.02 -6.33
C ASP A 44 -6.59 13.27 -6.35
N GLU A 45 -5.57 13.88 -6.95
CA GLU A 45 -4.26 13.25 -7.16
C GLU A 45 -3.64 12.76 -5.84
N ALA A 46 -3.83 13.50 -4.74
CA ALA A 46 -3.30 13.11 -3.44
C ALA A 46 -4.05 11.89 -2.87
N ILE A 47 -5.38 11.85 -3.00
CA ILE A 47 -6.17 10.68 -2.57
C ILE A 47 -5.76 9.44 -3.37
N GLY A 48 -5.63 9.59 -4.70
CA GLY A 48 -5.17 8.51 -5.58
C GLY A 48 -3.79 7.99 -5.17
N LEU A 49 -2.85 8.90 -4.87
CA LEU A 49 -1.52 8.56 -4.39
C LEU A 49 -1.55 7.80 -3.06
N TYR A 50 -2.34 8.23 -2.08
CA TYR A 50 -2.43 7.57 -0.78
C TYR A 50 -3.02 6.16 -0.90
N LEU A 51 -4.10 6.01 -1.68
CA LEU A 51 -4.71 4.71 -1.95
C LEU A 51 -3.73 3.75 -2.64
N PHE A 52 -3.00 4.24 -3.64
CA PHE A 52 -1.98 3.46 -4.33
C PHE A 52 -0.85 3.04 -3.38
N LEU A 53 -0.26 4.00 -2.67
CA LEU A 53 0.89 3.75 -1.80
C LEU A 53 0.53 2.82 -0.64
N GLY A 54 -0.62 3.05 0.00
CA GLY A 54 -1.13 2.18 1.06
C GLY A 54 -1.43 0.76 0.57
N GLY A 55 -2.06 0.64 -0.59
CA GLY A 55 -2.36 -0.66 -1.19
C GLY A 55 -1.11 -1.45 -1.58
N VAL A 56 -0.18 -0.81 -2.30
CA VAL A 56 1.05 -1.46 -2.76
C VAL A 56 1.97 -1.82 -1.60
N LEU A 57 2.13 -0.95 -0.60
CA LEU A 57 2.94 -1.25 0.59
C LEU A 57 2.33 -2.40 1.41
N SER A 58 1.01 -2.40 1.59
CA SER A 58 0.32 -3.50 2.29
C SER A 58 0.55 -4.84 1.58
N LEU A 59 0.39 -4.86 0.25
CA LEU A 59 0.69 -6.04 -0.57
C LEU A 59 2.16 -6.45 -0.48
N ALA A 60 3.09 -5.49 -0.53
CA ALA A 60 4.51 -5.76 -0.40
C ALA A 60 4.84 -6.40 0.95
N PHE A 61 4.32 -5.87 2.07
CA PHE A 61 4.58 -6.42 3.40
C PHE A 61 3.97 -7.80 3.62
N LEU A 62 2.84 -8.10 2.97
CA LEU A 62 2.20 -9.40 3.05
C LEU A 62 2.90 -10.43 2.15
N HIS A 63 3.25 -10.08 0.91
CA HIS A 63 3.75 -11.02 -0.09
C HIS A 63 5.27 -11.14 -0.18
N THR A 64 6.04 -10.16 0.30
CA THR A 64 7.50 -10.17 0.14
C THR A 64 8.22 -10.25 1.49
N SER A 65 9.22 -11.13 1.58
CA SER A 65 10.16 -11.12 2.70
C SER A 65 11.18 -9.98 2.54
N GLY A 66 11.71 -9.45 3.64
CA GLY A 66 12.69 -8.35 3.57
C GLY A 66 14.10 -8.78 3.17
N ASN A 67 14.37 -10.10 3.11
CA ASN A 67 15.67 -10.66 2.76
C ASN A 67 15.50 -12.11 2.28
N ALA A 68 16.38 -12.57 1.40
CA ALA A 68 16.42 -13.94 0.87
C ALA A 68 16.47 -15.02 1.97
N ARG A 69 17.02 -14.68 3.14
CA ARG A 69 17.16 -15.58 4.29
C ARG A 69 15.99 -15.57 5.28
N ARG A 70 15.06 -14.61 5.18
CA ARG A 70 13.92 -14.58 6.10
C ARG A 70 12.97 -15.74 5.81
N PRO A 71 12.39 -16.40 6.84
CA PRO A 71 11.40 -17.44 6.64
C PRO A 71 10.23 -16.90 5.80
N THR A 72 9.79 -17.70 4.84
CA THR A 72 8.69 -17.39 3.91
C THR A 72 7.31 -17.67 4.51
N THR A 73 7.27 -18.08 5.78
CA THR A 73 6.04 -18.31 6.53
C THR A 73 5.36 -17.00 6.89
N ASP A 74 4.10 -17.09 7.28
CA ASP A 74 3.36 -15.95 7.77
C ASP A 74 4.01 -15.39 9.04
N THR A 75 4.23 -14.08 9.09
CA THR A 75 4.91 -13.42 10.23
C THR A 75 4.07 -12.27 10.73
N TRP A 76 3.93 -12.17 12.05
CA TRP A 76 3.19 -11.10 12.73
C TRP A 76 3.67 -9.70 12.33
N SER A 77 4.98 -9.51 12.16
CA SER A 77 5.56 -8.22 11.76
C SER A 77 5.11 -7.77 10.37
N GLY A 78 4.91 -8.71 9.44
CA GLY A 78 4.34 -8.42 8.12
C GLY A 78 2.91 -7.91 8.20
N TRP A 79 2.09 -8.54 9.04
CA TRP A 79 0.72 -8.10 9.30
C TRP A 79 0.67 -6.73 9.97
N LEU A 80 1.52 -6.48 10.96
CA LEU A 80 1.58 -5.19 11.64
C LEU A 80 1.97 -4.06 10.69
N LEU A 81 2.97 -4.28 9.83
CA LEU A 81 3.38 -3.31 8.81
C LEU A 81 2.29 -3.08 7.75
N ALA A 82 1.61 -4.15 7.32
CA ALA A 82 0.50 -4.04 6.38
C ALA A 82 -0.69 -3.26 6.97
N LEU A 83 -1.05 -3.53 8.22
CA LEU A 83 -2.10 -2.79 8.94
C LEU A 83 -1.72 -1.34 9.16
N LEU A 84 -0.46 -1.06 9.54
CA LEU A 84 0.02 0.30 9.74
C LEU A 84 0.00 1.09 8.42
N SER A 85 0.39 0.46 7.32
CA SER A 85 0.31 1.06 5.99
C SER A 85 -1.13 1.40 5.59
N LEU A 86 -2.08 0.50 5.82
CA LEU A 86 -3.51 0.76 5.57
C LEU A 86 -4.06 1.84 6.52
N ALA A 87 -3.64 1.84 7.78
CA ALA A 87 -4.05 2.85 8.76
C ALA A 87 -3.53 4.25 8.38
N CYS A 88 -2.28 4.36 7.93
CA CYS A 88 -1.73 5.60 7.39
C CYS A 88 -2.51 6.06 6.16
N CYS A 89 -2.80 5.14 5.22
CA CYS A 89 -3.62 5.46 4.05
C CYS A 89 -5.00 6.01 4.46
N ALA A 90 -5.71 5.31 5.36
CA ALA A 90 -7.02 5.74 5.84
C ALA A 90 -6.94 7.11 6.55
N TYR A 91 -5.92 7.33 7.37
CA TYR A 91 -5.68 8.60 8.04
C TYR A 91 -5.53 9.75 7.03
N PHE A 92 -4.67 9.59 6.02
CA PHE A 92 -4.44 10.65 5.02
C PHE A 92 -5.64 10.90 4.12
N VAL A 93 -6.44 9.87 3.81
CA VAL A 93 -7.69 10.04 3.06
C VAL A 93 -8.73 10.80 3.89
N VAL A 94 -8.90 10.45 5.16
CA VAL A 94 -9.89 11.12 6.05
C VAL A 94 -9.47 12.56 6.38
N MET A 95 -8.18 12.80 6.59
CA MET A 95 -7.66 14.14 6.90
C MET A 95 -7.30 14.94 5.64
N HIS A 96 -7.63 14.47 4.44
CA HIS A 96 -7.25 15.11 3.19
C HIS A 96 -7.72 16.57 3.11
N ASP A 97 -8.98 16.83 3.44
CA ASP A 97 -9.55 18.19 3.45
C ASP A 97 -8.80 19.10 4.44
N VAL A 98 -8.49 18.58 5.63
CA VAL A 98 -7.74 19.31 6.66
C VAL A 98 -6.31 19.62 6.21
N HIS A 99 -5.69 18.78 5.39
CA HIS A 99 -4.33 19.01 4.87
C HIS A 99 -4.31 19.99 3.70
N LYS A 100 -5.34 19.98 2.84
CA LYS A 100 -5.48 20.94 1.75
C LYS A 100 -5.54 22.38 2.27
N ASP A 101 -6.29 22.61 3.34
CA ASP A 101 -6.46 23.94 3.92
C ASP A 101 -5.21 24.49 4.64
N ARG A 102 -4.19 23.65 4.89
CA ARG A 102 -2.93 24.07 5.53
C ARG A 102 -1.91 24.64 4.56
N LEU A 103 -2.11 24.48 3.26
CA LEU A 103 -1.27 25.06 2.21
C LEU A 103 -2.04 26.17 1.49
N PRO A 104 -2.17 27.37 2.08
CA PRO A 104 -2.86 28.52 1.46
C PRO A 104 -2.17 29.07 0.19
N VAL A 105 -1.12 28.39 -0.30
CA VAL A 105 -0.32 28.79 -1.46
C VAL A 105 -0.75 28.06 -2.74
N LEU A 106 -1.59 27.01 -2.64
CA LEU A 106 -2.20 26.33 -3.79
C LEU A 106 -3.67 26.72 -3.92
N ASP A 107 -3.96 28.01 -3.85
CA ASP A 107 -5.23 28.53 -4.34
C ASP A 107 -5.20 28.37 -5.87
N PRO A 108 -6.09 27.57 -6.50
CA PRO A 108 -6.21 27.61 -7.94
C PRO A 108 -6.68 29.02 -8.30
N LEU A 109 -5.80 29.80 -8.94
CA LEU A 109 -6.22 31.00 -9.66
C LEU A 109 -7.33 30.58 -10.63
N SER A 110 -8.56 30.95 -10.27
CA SER A 110 -9.74 31.20 -11.14
C SER A 110 -10.00 30.23 -12.28
#